data_AF-A0A5J6G6W1-F1
#
_entry.id   AF-A0A5J6G6W1-F1
#
_cell.length_a   1.000
_cell.length_b   1.000
_cell.length_c   1.000
_cell.angle_alpha   90.00
_cell.angle_beta   90.00
_cell.angle_gamma   90.00
#
_symmetry.space_group_name_H-M   'P 1'
#
loop_
_entity.id
_entity.type
_entity.pdbx_description
1 polymer ?
#
loop_
_entity_poly.entity_id
_entity_poly.type
_entity_poly.pdbx_seq_one_letter_code
_entity_poly.pdbx_strand_id
1 'polypeptide(L)'
;MVRRQAEPGRERGDPSFDVFDFTTHYRPLDLVSWSRARPRTGEPGEKWTYSNTNYTVLGMIVERLTGHTLATELRTRLFDPLNMTKSYLMVRPPDGVKGPHGHGYYPDADGGLRDVDRFNASFAGAGAGGVVSTAHDVSAFNRAFTQGKLLPPELQRILTDHVPAAPRLRSAVRGRCGDDFHITGGLAPGSVAMTFYSADGRRQFAMSFTLSVKPTTVEFDAGKAVEAVFCPSS
;
A
#
# COMPACT_ATOMS: atom_id res chain seq x y z
N MET A 1 15.27 -0.94 -33.49
CA MET A 1 15.44 0.24 -32.62
C MET A 1 14.05 0.78 -32.29
N VAL A 2 13.36 0.16 -31.34
CA VAL A 2 11.94 0.47 -31.06
C VAL A 2 11.88 1.64 -30.08
N ARG A 3 11.30 2.75 -30.53
CA ARG A 3 11.03 3.92 -29.68
C ARG A 3 10.01 3.54 -28.61
N ARG A 4 10.43 3.54 -27.34
CA ARG A 4 9.51 3.50 -26.18
C ARG A 4 8.54 4.68 -26.32
N GLN A 5 7.24 4.42 -26.35
CA GLN A 5 6.24 5.48 -26.21
C GLN A 5 6.42 6.10 -24.82
N ALA A 6 6.59 7.42 -24.77
CA ALA A 6 6.65 8.16 -23.53
C ALA A 6 5.25 8.21 -22.90
N GLU A 7 5.13 7.81 -21.64
CA GLU A 7 3.92 8.05 -20.86
C GLU A 7 3.65 9.57 -20.79
N PRO A 8 2.38 10.02 -20.92
CA PRO A 8 2.06 11.45 -20.87
C PRO A 8 2.50 12.05 -19.52
N GLY A 9 3.35 13.07 -19.57
CA GLY A 9 3.87 13.78 -18.37
C GLY A 9 5.32 13.44 -17.98
N ARG A 10 5.99 12.54 -18.71
CA ARG A 10 7.38 12.17 -18.44
C ARG A 10 8.37 13.21 -18.99
N GLU A 11 9.11 13.88 -18.12
CA GLU A 11 10.16 14.81 -18.53
C GLU A 11 11.50 14.08 -18.76
N ARG A 12 12.41 14.75 -19.46
CA ARG A 12 13.75 14.23 -19.75
C ARG A 12 14.56 14.20 -18.44
N GLY A 13 14.84 13.03 -17.90
CA GLY A 13 15.55 12.86 -16.61
C GLY A 13 14.71 12.26 -15.48
N ASP A 14 13.44 11.92 -15.72
CA ASP A 14 12.63 11.13 -14.78
C ASP A 14 13.31 9.78 -14.49
N PRO A 15 13.51 9.39 -13.21
CA PRO A 15 13.96 8.05 -12.91
C PRO A 15 12.97 7.06 -13.52
N SER A 16 13.48 6.22 -14.43
CA SER A 16 12.76 5.09 -14.96
C SER A 16 12.85 3.97 -13.95
N PHE A 17 11.78 3.72 -13.20
CA PHE A 17 11.68 2.47 -12.47
C PHE A 17 11.31 1.37 -13.46
N ASP A 18 12.26 0.50 -13.77
CA ASP A 18 11.95 -0.75 -14.45
C ASP A 18 11.33 -1.70 -13.43
N VAL A 19 10.04 -1.99 -13.58
CA VAL A 19 9.31 -2.93 -12.71
C VAL A 19 9.95 -4.32 -12.74
N PHE A 20 10.69 -4.65 -13.81
CA PHE A 20 11.40 -5.91 -13.96
C PHE A 20 12.88 -5.85 -13.50
N ASP A 21 13.34 -4.71 -12.95
CA ASP A 21 14.62 -4.63 -12.25
C ASP A 21 14.46 -5.05 -10.79
N PHE A 22 14.75 -6.33 -10.56
CA PHE A 22 14.67 -6.96 -9.26
C PHE A 22 15.94 -6.81 -8.41
N THR A 23 16.92 -6.02 -8.87
CA THR A 23 18.28 -6.04 -8.30
C THR A 23 18.74 -4.70 -7.75
N THR A 24 18.34 -3.58 -8.36
CA THR A 24 18.81 -2.25 -7.95
C THR A 24 18.30 -1.86 -6.56
N HIS A 25 19.18 -1.64 -5.60
CA HIS A 25 18.74 -1.09 -4.31
C HIS A 25 18.58 0.43 -4.36
N TYR A 26 17.35 0.92 -4.20
CA TYR A 26 17.07 2.35 -4.12
C TYR A 26 17.13 2.83 -2.66
N ARG A 27 18.11 3.69 -2.34
CA ARG A 27 18.19 4.28 -1.01
C ARG A 27 17.08 5.31 -0.83
N PRO A 28 16.40 5.36 0.34
CA PRO A 28 15.37 6.37 0.62
C PRO A 28 15.79 7.81 0.32
N LEU A 29 17.04 8.17 0.64
CA LEU A 29 17.57 9.50 0.39
C LEU A 29 17.67 9.84 -1.11
N ASP A 30 17.97 8.86 -1.96
CA ASP A 30 18.06 9.05 -3.42
C ASP A 30 16.66 9.31 -3.99
N LEU A 31 15.66 8.55 -3.54
CA LEU A 31 14.25 8.75 -3.90
C LEU A 31 13.73 10.14 -3.52
N VAL A 32 14.04 10.60 -2.30
CA VAL A 32 13.67 11.95 -1.84
C VAL A 32 14.40 13.03 -2.65
N SER A 33 15.68 12.81 -2.98
CA SER A 33 16.47 13.77 -3.76
C SER A 33 15.91 13.96 -5.17
N TRP A 34 15.41 12.90 -5.82
CA TRP A 34 14.74 13.02 -7.12
C TRP A 34 13.44 13.84 -7.04
N SER A 35 12.67 13.68 -5.96
CA SER A 35 11.48 14.50 -5.73
C SER A 35 11.81 15.99 -5.57
N ARG A 36 12.97 16.33 -4.99
CA ARG A 36 13.40 17.72 -4.79
C ARG A 36 13.79 18.44 -6.09
N ALA A 37 14.07 17.69 -7.16
CA ALA A 37 14.37 18.27 -8.47
C ALA A 37 13.10 18.71 -9.23
N ARG A 38 11.91 18.58 -8.63
CA ARG A 38 10.63 18.93 -9.25
C ARG A 38 9.98 20.16 -8.63
N PRO A 39 9.16 20.90 -9.39
CA PRO A 39 8.29 21.92 -8.84
C PRO A 39 7.40 21.32 -7.75
N ARG A 40 7.13 22.12 -6.71
CA ARG A 40 6.16 21.74 -5.69
C ARG A 40 4.78 21.66 -6.33
N THR A 41 3.97 20.70 -5.90
CA THR A 41 2.59 20.60 -6.36
C THR A 41 1.69 21.67 -5.73
N GLY A 42 2.09 22.28 -4.61
CA GLY A 42 1.45 23.40 -3.91
C GLY A 42 2.24 23.82 -2.66
N GLU A 43 1.75 24.84 -1.95
CA GLU A 43 2.32 25.25 -0.65
C GLU A 43 1.95 24.25 0.46
N PRO A 44 2.76 24.13 1.55
CA PRO A 44 2.43 23.28 2.68
C PRO A 44 1.03 23.57 3.24
N GLY A 45 0.16 22.56 3.27
CA GLY A 45 -1.19 22.67 3.82
C GLY A 45 -2.23 23.30 2.89
N GLU A 46 -1.85 23.79 1.69
CA GLU A 46 -2.77 24.43 0.76
C GLU A 46 -3.78 23.44 0.16
N LYS A 47 -3.31 22.25 -0.22
CA LYS A 47 -4.13 21.19 -0.81
C LYS A 47 -3.59 19.81 -0.52
N TRP A 48 -4.48 18.82 -0.57
CA TRP A 48 -4.11 17.43 -0.45
C TRP A 48 -3.64 16.86 -1.80
N THR A 49 -2.53 16.15 -1.80
CA THR A 49 -2.04 15.37 -2.96
C THR A 49 -1.31 14.14 -2.45
N TYR A 50 -1.69 12.97 -2.94
CA TYR A 50 -1.01 11.73 -2.58
C TYR A 50 0.45 11.75 -3.08
N SER A 51 1.38 11.40 -2.20
CA SER A 51 2.81 11.35 -2.52
C SER A 51 3.50 10.25 -1.71
N ASN A 52 4.07 9.27 -2.40
CA ASN A 52 4.89 8.23 -1.78
C ASN A 52 6.12 8.84 -1.07
N THR A 53 6.67 9.94 -1.60
CA THR A 53 7.79 10.65 -0.98
C THR A 53 7.51 11.04 0.47
N ASN A 54 6.27 11.41 0.79
CA ASN A 54 5.89 11.77 2.17
C ASN A 54 6.11 10.60 3.13
N TYR A 55 5.74 9.39 2.72
CA TYR A 55 5.89 8.19 3.53
C TYR A 55 7.34 7.70 3.58
N THR A 56 8.12 7.86 2.50
CA THR A 56 9.58 7.64 2.51
C THR A 56 10.27 8.52 3.55
N VAL A 57 9.90 9.81 3.61
CA VAL A 57 10.44 10.75 4.62
C VAL A 57 10.02 10.34 6.04
N LEU A 58 8.77 9.90 6.26
CA LEU A 58 8.34 9.38 7.56
C LEU A 58 9.18 8.17 8.00
N GLY A 59 9.45 7.23 7.09
CA GLY A 59 10.35 6.11 7.35
C GLY A 59 11.75 6.56 7.79
N MET A 60 12.34 7.52 7.07
CA MET A 60 13.65 8.09 7.42
C MET A 60 13.66 8.79 8.79
N ILE A 61 12.57 9.48 9.16
CA ILE A 61 12.43 10.12 10.48
C ILE A 61 12.42 9.06 11.58
N VAL A 62 11.65 7.98 11.40
CA VAL A 62 11.61 6.86 12.36
C VAL A 62 13.01 6.27 12.57
N GLU A 63 13.73 5.96 11.48
CA GLU A 63 15.08 5.41 11.58
C GLU A 63 16.06 6.38 12.24
N ARG A 64 15.99 7.68 11.91
CA ARG A 64 16.86 8.71 12.46
C ARG A 64 16.67 8.91 13.96
N LEU A 65 15.43 8.84 14.44
CA LEU A 65 15.06 9.06 15.84
C LEU A 65 15.31 7.83 16.72
N THR A 66 15.12 6.63 16.17
CA THR A 66 15.22 5.37 16.93
C THR A 66 16.61 4.74 16.84
N GLY A 67 17.38 5.02 15.77
CA GLY A 67 18.63 4.34 15.47
C GLY A 67 18.45 2.92 14.93
N HIS A 68 17.21 2.46 14.71
CA HIS A 68 16.89 1.15 14.17
C HIS A 68 16.33 1.24 12.76
N THR A 69 16.40 0.14 12.00
CA THR A 69 15.75 0.08 10.68
C THR A 69 14.23 0.12 10.80
N LEU A 70 13.54 0.65 9.78
CA LEU A 70 12.08 0.68 9.76
C LEU A 70 11.47 -0.73 9.86
N ALA A 71 12.11 -1.74 9.25
CA ALA A 71 11.70 -3.14 9.39
C ALA A 71 11.77 -3.63 10.84
N THR A 72 12.78 -3.18 11.59
CA THR A 72 12.90 -3.52 13.02
C THR A 72 11.80 -2.85 13.82
N GLU A 73 11.56 -1.56 13.61
CA GLU A 73 10.52 -0.82 14.34
C GLU A 73 9.10 -1.33 14.03
N LEU A 74 8.80 -1.66 12.76
CA LEU A 74 7.53 -2.30 12.39
C LEU A 74 7.38 -3.67 13.04
N ARG A 75 8.44 -4.48 13.05
CA ARG A 75 8.39 -5.79 13.72
C ARG A 75 8.13 -5.64 15.22
N THR A 76 8.94 -4.84 15.91
CA THR A 76 8.92 -4.76 17.38
C THR A 76 7.71 -4.03 17.93
N ARG A 77 7.22 -2.99 17.23
CA ARG A 77 6.11 -2.16 17.73
C ARG A 77 4.75 -2.57 17.18
N LEU A 78 4.72 -3.29 16.06
CA LEU A 78 3.47 -3.59 15.37
C LEU A 78 3.26 -5.09 15.14
N PHE A 79 4.18 -5.76 14.44
CA PHE A 79 3.94 -7.14 14.03
C PHE A 79 3.99 -8.13 15.19
N ASP A 80 5.03 -8.07 16.03
CA ASP A 80 5.17 -8.98 17.16
C ASP A 80 4.06 -8.78 18.21
N PRO A 81 3.71 -7.55 18.65
CA PRO A 81 2.65 -7.35 19.64
C PRO A 81 1.26 -7.76 19.17
N LEU A 82 1.03 -7.77 17.85
CA LEU A 82 -0.24 -8.19 17.23
C LEU A 82 -0.22 -9.64 16.73
N ASN A 83 0.87 -10.38 16.98
CA ASN A 83 1.07 -11.75 16.49
C ASN A 83 0.92 -11.88 14.96
N MET A 84 1.34 -10.86 14.21
CA MET A 84 1.34 -10.83 12.75
C MET A 84 2.57 -11.56 12.20
N THR A 85 2.67 -12.85 12.49
CA THR A 85 3.87 -13.69 12.25
C THR A 85 4.23 -13.88 10.78
N LYS A 86 3.32 -13.55 9.85
CA LYS A 86 3.54 -13.63 8.39
C LYS A 86 3.73 -12.25 7.78
N SER A 87 3.87 -11.20 8.60
CA SER A 87 4.03 -9.82 8.14
C SER A 87 5.47 -9.34 8.32
N TYR A 88 6.01 -8.74 7.27
CA TYR A 88 7.36 -8.20 7.29
C TYR A 88 7.53 -7.12 6.23
N LEU A 89 8.48 -6.20 6.46
CA LEU A 89 8.88 -5.24 5.45
C LEU A 89 9.93 -5.86 4.52
N MET A 90 9.64 -5.88 3.22
CA MET A 90 10.57 -6.34 2.20
C MET A 90 11.66 -5.27 1.99
N VAL A 91 12.79 -5.43 2.67
CA VAL A 91 13.89 -4.44 2.69
C VAL A 91 15.04 -4.75 1.73
N ARG A 92 15.17 -5.98 1.25
CA ARG A 92 16.29 -6.41 0.40
C ARG A 92 15.82 -7.12 -0.86
N PRO A 93 16.21 -6.65 -2.04
CA PRO A 93 16.19 -7.46 -3.24
C PRO A 93 17.28 -8.54 -3.15
N PRO A 94 17.12 -9.68 -3.83
CA PRO A 94 16.00 -10.07 -4.69
C PRO A 94 15.16 -11.20 -4.05
N ASP A 95 15.01 -11.18 -2.72
CA ASP A 95 14.59 -12.34 -1.91
C ASP A 95 13.13 -12.79 -2.12
N GLY A 96 12.35 -12.06 -2.95
CA GLY A 96 10.96 -12.40 -3.26
C GLY A 96 10.05 -12.47 -2.05
N VAL A 97 8.81 -12.94 -2.25
CA VAL A 97 7.89 -13.22 -1.15
C VAL A 97 8.26 -14.55 -0.49
N LYS A 98 8.29 -14.59 0.85
CA LYS A 98 8.70 -15.76 1.63
C LYS A 98 7.53 -16.71 1.87
N GLY A 99 7.77 -18.01 1.75
CA GLY A 99 6.77 -19.05 2.03
C GLY A 99 5.67 -19.15 0.96
N PRO A 100 4.57 -19.88 1.19
CA PRO A 100 3.50 -20.04 0.21
C PRO A 100 2.76 -18.72 -0.09
N HIS A 101 2.70 -18.34 -1.36
CA HIS A 101 2.00 -17.15 -1.84
C HIS A 101 1.58 -17.32 -3.31
N GLY A 102 0.70 -16.44 -3.80
CA GLY A 102 0.38 -16.37 -5.22
C GLY A 102 1.36 -15.44 -5.95
N HIS A 103 1.79 -15.85 -7.14
CA HIS A 103 2.69 -15.05 -7.98
C HIS A 103 1.94 -13.87 -8.60
N GLY A 104 2.57 -12.69 -8.50
CA GLY A 104 2.09 -11.46 -9.13
C GLY A 104 2.53 -11.36 -10.58
N TYR A 105 1.64 -10.88 -11.46
CA TYR A 105 1.96 -10.66 -12.89
C TYR A 105 1.76 -9.21 -13.31
N TYR A 106 2.70 -8.69 -14.11
CA TYR A 106 2.67 -7.34 -14.65
C TYR A 106 2.90 -7.35 -16.17
N PRO A 107 2.17 -6.53 -16.96
CA PRO A 107 2.36 -6.49 -18.41
C PRO A 107 3.70 -5.84 -18.78
N ASP A 108 4.41 -6.42 -19.74
CA ASP A 108 5.58 -5.82 -20.36
C ASP A 108 5.19 -4.81 -21.46
N ALA A 109 6.20 -4.28 -22.16
CA ALA A 109 5.99 -3.29 -23.22
C ALA A 109 5.17 -3.81 -24.41
N ASP A 110 5.12 -5.13 -24.60
CA ASP A 110 4.36 -5.79 -25.67
C ASP A 110 3.00 -6.32 -25.16
N GLY A 111 2.68 -6.09 -23.87
CA GLY A 111 1.45 -6.54 -23.21
C GLY A 111 1.52 -7.97 -22.68
N GLY A 112 2.67 -8.65 -22.79
CA GLY A 112 2.89 -9.98 -22.25
C GLY A 112 2.95 -9.95 -20.72
N LEU A 113 2.25 -10.87 -20.05
CA LEU A 113 2.30 -10.97 -18.59
C LEU A 113 3.60 -11.62 -18.16
N ARG A 114 4.38 -10.90 -17.34
CA ARG A 114 5.62 -11.38 -16.75
C ARG A 114 5.48 -11.47 -15.24
N ASP A 115 6.05 -12.52 -14.68
CA ASP A 115 6.13 -12.74 -13.25
C ASP A 115 6.97 -11.64 -12.58
N VAL A 116 6.40 -11.03 -11.54
CA VAL A 116 7.02 -10.00 -10.71
C VAL A 116 7.04 -10.40 -9.23
N ASP A 117 7.08 -11.70 -8.91
CA ASP A 117 7.21 -12.19 -7.54
C ASP A 117 8.44 -11.63 -6.80
N ARG A 118 9.52 -11.41 -7.56
CA ARG A 118 10.77 -10.81 -7.05
C ARG A 118 10.78 -9.29 -7.13
N PHE A 119 9.60 -8.69 -7.18
CA PHE A 119 9.40 -7.26 -7.20
C PHE A 119 10.24 -6.55 -6.14
N ASN A 120 10.95 -5.52 -6.56
CA ASN A 120 11.85 -4.78 -5.72
C ASN A 120 11.13 -3.69 -4.94
N ALA A 121 10.75 -3.97 -3.70
CA ALA A 121 10.06 -3.00 -2.85
C ALA A 121 10.90 -1.77 -2.45
N SER A 122 12.21 -1.74 -2.70
CA SER A 122 13.04 -0.59 -2.28
C SER A 122 12.70 0.71 -3.01
N PHE A 123 12.15 0.66 -4.23
CA PHE A 123 11.70 1.90 -4.88
C PHE A 123 10.44 2.50 -4.23
N ALA A 124 9.67 1.72 -3.47
CA ALA A 124 8.59 2.24 -2.62
C ALA A 124 9.12 2.95 -1.37
N GLY A 125 10.45 3.09 -1.23
CA GLY A 125 11.10 3.87 -0.19
C GLY A 125 10.92 3.33 1.23
N ALA A 126 10.57 2.04 1.36
CA ALA A 126 10.33 1.30 2.60
C ALA A 126 9.16 1.81 3.48
N GLY A 127 8.87 3.13 3.48
CA GLY A 127 7.76 3.74 4.21
C GLY A 127 6.46 3.84 3.41
N ALA A 128 6.52 3.96 2.08
CA ALA A 128 5.32 4.13 1.25
C ALA A 128 4.69 2.80 0.83
N GLY A 129 5.43 1.69 0.94
CA GLY A 129 4.98 0.36 0.58
C GLY A 129 6.06 -0.68 0.86
N GLY A 130 5.80 -1.94 0.49
CA GLY A 130 6.75 -3.05 0.65
C GLY A 130 6.47 -3.96 1.85
N VAL A 131 5.43 -3.70 2.64
CA VAL A 131 4.96 -4.66 3.65
C VAL A 131 4.29 -5.83 2.94
N VAL A 132 4.79 -7.03 3.17
CA VAL A 132 4.12 -8.28 2.87
C VAL A 132 3.28 -8.67 4.10
N SER A 133 2.07 -9.16 3.87
CA SER A 133 1.16 -9.58 4.95
C SER A 133 0.17 -10.64 4.44
N THR A 134 -0.74 -11.08 5.30
CA THR A 134 -1.85 -11.97 4.97
C THR A 134 -3.19 -11.33 5.32
N ALA A 135 -4.28 -11.86 4.77
CA ALA A 135 -5.63 -11.42 5.11
C ALA A 135 -5.90 -11.47 6.63
N HIS A 136 -5.36 -12.48 7.31
CA HIS A 136 -5.47 -12.63 8.76
C HIS A 136 -4.70 -11.51 9.50
N ASP A 137 -3.43 -11.32 9.17
CA ASP A 137 -2.56 -10.36 9.88
C ASP A 137 -3.01 -8.92 9.66
N VAL A 138 -3.35 -8.55 8.42
CA VAL A 138 -3.85 -7.19 8.14
C VAL A 138 -5.20 -6.93 8.83
N SER A 139 -6.03 -7.96 9.01
CA SER A 139 -7.26 -7.86 9.79
C SER A 139 -6.99 -7.70 11.29
N ALA A 140 -5.93 -8.31 11.82
CA ALA A 140 -5.49 -8.11 13.21
C ALA A 140 -5.01 -6.66 13.43
N PHE A 141 -4.22 -6.11 12.49
CA PHE A 141 -3.81 -4.71 12.47
C PHE A 141 -5.02 -3.76 12.48
N ASN A 142 -5.91 -3.89 11.50
CA ASN A 142 -7.07 -2.99 11.39
C ASN A 142 -7.95 -3.06 12.64
N ARG A 143 -8.20 -4.25 13.18
CA ARG A 143 -8.95 -4.44 14.44
C ARG A 143 -8.28 -3.72 15.61
N ALA A 144 -6.97 -3.91 15.81
CA ALA A 144 -6.24 -3.27 16.90
C ALA A 144 -6.24 -1.73 16.75
N PHE A 145 -6.07 -1.24 15.53
CA PHE A 145 -6.14 0.20 15.23
C PHE A 145 -7.52 0.78 15.56
N THR A 146 -8.59 0.19 15.04
CA THR A 146 -9.97 0.68 15.29
C THR A 146 -10.38 0.63 16.76
N GLN A 147 -9.82 -0.32 17.52
CA GLN A 147 -10.12 -0.46 18.95
C GLN A 147 -9.23 0.42 19.84
N GLY A 148 -8.43 1.31 19.26
CA GLY A 148 -7.56 2.23 20.00
C GLY A 148 -6.44 1.54 20.79
N LYS A 149 -6.01 0.34 20.36
CA LYS A 149 -4.99 -0.45 21.06
C LYS A 149 -3.56 -0.11 20.65
N LEU A 150 -3.39 0.66 19.57
CA LEU A 150 -2.07 0.96 19.00
C LEU A 150 -1.54 2.33 19.39
N LEU A 151 -2.43 3.29 19.65
CA LEU A 151 -2.09 4.69 19.82
C LEU A 151 -2.85 5.29 21.00
N PRO A 152 -2.24 6.25 21.72
CA PRO A 152 -2.98 7.13 22.61
C PRO A 152 -4.16 7.80 21.88
N PRO A 153 -5.28 8.09 22.58
CA PRO A 153 -6.48 8.65 21.96
C PRO A 153 -6.23 9.93 21.15
N GLU A 154 -5.33 10.79 21.59
CA GLU A 154 -4.96 12.02 20.88
C GLU A 154 -4.27 11.75 19.55
N LEU A 155 -3.38 10.77 19.46
CA LEU A 155 -2.71 10.39 18.22
C LEU A 155 -3.65 9.63 17.28
N GLN A 156 -4.55 8.82 17.84
CA GLN A 156 -5.59 8.14 17.07
C GLN A 156 -6.47 9.16 16.33
N ARG A 157 -6.91 10.21 17.02
CA ARG A 157 -7.74 11.28 16.43
C ARG A 157 -7.03 12.01 15.29
N ILE A 158 -5.73 12.29 15.42
CA ILE A 158 -4.94 12.93 14.34
C ILE A 158 -5.04 12.11 13.03
N LEU A 159 -5.06 10.78 13.12
CA LEU A 159 -5.13 9.90 11.95
C LEU A 159 -6.56 9.73 11.40
N THR A 160 -7.59 9.86 12.24
CA THR A 160 -8.98 9.59 11.87
C THR A 160 -9.77 10.84 11.47
N ASP A 161 -9.44 12.01 12.02
CA ASP A 161 -10.24 13.23 11.86
C ASP A 161 -10.04 13.91 10.50
N HIS A 162 -8.96 13.58 9.78
CA HIS A 162 -8.54 14.31 8.57
C HIS A 162 -8.45 13.46 7.31
N VAL A 163 -9.06 12.26 7.25
CA VAL A 163 -9.00 11.44 6.03
C VAL A 163 -9.87 12.08 4.95
N PRO A 164 -9.31 12.68 3.88
CA PRO A 164 -10.14 13.04 2.73
C PRO A 164 -10.66 11.72 2.20
N ALA A 165 -11.99 11.55 2.23
CA ALA A 165 -12.63 10.34 1.78
C ALA A 165 -12.07 10.00 0.38
N ALA A 166 -11.46 8.82 0.20
CA ALA A 166 -11.21 8.28 -1.12
C ALA A 166 -12.59 8.02 -1.76
N PRO A 167 -13.14 8.91 -2.62
CA PRO A 167 -14.57 8.94 -2.88
C PRO A 167 -15.01 7.75 -3.75
N ARG A 168 -14.11 7.23 -4.59
CA ARG A 168 -14.44 6.31 -5.68
C ARG A 168 -14.74 4.88 -5.23
N LEU A 169 -14.15 4.40 -4.15
CA LEU A 169 -14.44 3.05 -3.63
C LEU A 169 -15.59 3.04 -2.63
N ARG A 170 -15.81 4.19 -1.97
CA ARG A 170 -16.98 4.42 -1.12
C ARG A 170 -18.28 4.46 -1.93
N SER A 171 -18.25 4.91 -3.20
CA SER A 171 -19.47 5.03 -4.02
C SER A 171 -20.01 3.70 -4.56
N ALA A 172 -19.17 2.69 -4.77
CA ALA A 172 -19.59 1.39 -5.32
C ALA A 172 -20.40 0.53 -4.33
N VAL A 173 -20.22 0.78 -3.02
CA VAL A 173 -20.85 0.02 -1.93
C VAL A 173 -21.81 0.88 -1.09
N ARG A 174 -21.88 2.20 -1.36
CA ARG A 174 -22.75 3.13 -0.64
C ARG A 174 -24.23 2.78 -0.82
N GLY A 175 -24.97 2.72 0.28
CA GLY A 175 -26.44 2.78 0.29
C GLY A 175 -27.18 1.45 0.37
N ARG A 176 -26.52 0.29 0.40
CA ARG A 176 -27.22 -1.01 0.58
C ARG A 176 -27.15 -1.58 1.99
N CYS A 177 -26.05 -1.33 2.70
CA CYS A 177 -25.81 -1.83 4.06
C CYS A 177 -25.06 -0.76 4.84
N GLY A 178 -25.46 -0.51 6.09
CA GLY A 178 -25.09 0.69 6.87
C GLY A 178 -23.68 1.21 6.61
N ASP A 179 -23.55 2.54 6.51
CA ASP A 179 -22.37 3.25 6.00
C ASP A 179 -21.10 3.18 6.90
N ASP A 180 -21.07 2.29 7.90
CA ASP A 180 -20.08 2.27 8.98
C ASP A 180 -18.93 1.29 8.73
N PHE A 181 -18.33 1.34 7.55
CA PHE A 181 -17.08 0.64 7.27
C PHE A 181 -16.03 1.53 6.60
N HIS A 182 -14.79 1.18 6.86
CA HIS A 182 -13.59 1.79 6.33
C HIS A 182 -12.98 0.87 5.27
N ILE A 183 -12.19 1.46 4.39
CA ILE A 183 -11.47 0.75 3.35
C ILE A 183 -10.01 1.19 3.43
N THR A 184 -9.11 0.23 3.57
CA THR A 184 -7.68 0.42 3.36
C THR A 184 -7.23 -0.47 2.20
N GLY A 185 -6.21 -0.06 1.47
CA GLY A 185 -5.74 -0.84 0.35
C GLY A 185 -4.42 -0.34 -0.18
N GLY A 186 -3.84 -1.13 -1.09
CA GLY A 186 -2.56 -0.86 -1.73
C GLY A 186 -2.53 -1.45 -3.13
N LEU A 187 -1.77 -0.77 -3.98
CA LEU A 187 -1.46 -1.23 -5.32
C LEU A 187 0.07 -1.36 -5.42
N ALA A 188 0.52 -2.54 -5.83
CA ALA A 188 1.90 -2.77 -6.25
C ALA A 188 1.88 -3.49 -7.62
N PRO A 189 2.97 -3.47 -8.37
CA PRO A 189 3.10 -4.34 -9.54
C PRO A 189 2.80 -5.79 -9.18
N GLY A 190 1.91 -6.41 -9.96
CA GLY A 190 1.45 -7.77 -9.73
C GLY A 190 0.53 -7.98 -8.53
N SER A 191 0.18 -6.95 -7.76
CA SER A 191 -0.69 -7.13 -6.59
C SER A 191 -1.64 -5.95 -6.34
N VAL A 192 -2.90 -6.28 -6.09
CA VAL A 192 -3.89 -5.38 -5.50
C VAL A 192 -4.28 -5.97 -4.15
N ALA A 193 -4.29 -5.17 -3.10
CA ALA A 193 -4.76 -5.61 -1.78
C ALA A 193 -5.76 -4.60 -1.21
N MET A 194 -6.83 -5.11 -0.61
CA MET A 194 -7.91 -4.29 -0.04
C MET A 194 -8.44 -4.92 1.23
N THR A 195 -8.73 -4.10 2.22
CA THR A 195 -9.40 -4.53 3.45
C THR A 195 -10.57 -3.61 3.75
N PHE A 196 -11.74 -4.20 3.91
CA PHE A 196 -12.95 -3.56 4.39
C PHE A 196 -13.11 -3.91 5.87
N TYR A 197 -13.47 -2.94 6.71
CA TYR A 197 -13.64 -3.20 8.13
C TYR A 197 -14.61 -2.26 8.81
N SER A 198 -15.38 -2.76 9.77
CA SER A 198 -16.38 -1.95 10.47
C SER A 198 -15.72 -0.94 11.40
N ALA A 199 -16.41 0.16 11.72
CA ALA A 199 -15.91 1.20 12.61
C ALA A 199 -15.49 0.66 14.00
N ASP A 200 -16.16 -0.37 14.50
CA ASP A 200 -15.84 -1.06 15.77
C ASP A 200 -14.73 -2.12 15.65
N GLY A 201 -14.22 -2.35 14.44
CA GLY A 201 -13.20 -3.34 14.12
C GLY A 201 -13.65 -4.80 14.17
N ARG A 202 -14.92 -5.09 14.47
CA ARG A 202 -15.39 -6.47 14.69
C ARG A 202 -15.45 -7.28 13.41
N ARG A 203 -15.95 -6.68 12.33
CA ARG A 203 -16.07 -7.29 10.99
C ARG A 203 -14.91 -6.83 10.11
N GLN A 204 -14.31 -7.78 9.40
CA GLN A 204 -13.15 -7.57 8.53
C GLN A 204 -13.35 -8.41 7.27
N PHE A 205 -13.02 -7.85 6.11
CA PHE A 205 -12.95 -8.57 4.85
C PHE A 205 -11.73 -8.10 4.09
N ALA A 206 -10.67 -8.90 4.15
CA ALA A 206 -9.40 -8.65 3.49
C ALA A 206 -9.24 -9.55 2.27
N MET A 207 -8.79 -8.97 1.16
CA MET A 207 -8.57 -9.66 -0.10
C MET A 207 -7.30 -9.18 -0.78
N SER A 208 -6.71 -10.06 -1.60
CA SER A 208 -5.61 -9.72 -2.49
C SER A 208 -5.79 -10.42 -3.83
N PHE A 209 -5.42 -9.73 -4.90
CA PHE A 209 -5.40 -10.23 -6.27
C PHE A 209 -3.97 -10.14 -6.79
N THR A 210 -3.50 -11.20 -7.43
CA THR A 210 -2.14 -11.28 -7.97
C THR A 210 -2.05 -10.89 -9.45
N LEU A 211 -3.06 -10.18 -9.93
CA LEU A 211 -3.11 -9.63 -11.28
C LEU A 211 -3.36 -8.13 -11.20
N SER A 212 -2.34 -7.34 -11.52
CA SER A 212 -2.42 -5.88 -11.62
C SER A 212 -2.11 -5.50 -13.07
N VAL A 213 -3.11 -5.60 -13.95
CA VAL A 213 -2.96 -5.33 -15.39
C VAL A 213 -3.71 -4.06 -15.79
N LYS A 214 -3.15 -3.28 -16.71
CA LYS A 214 -3.89 -2.23 -17.44
C LYS A 214 -3.87 -2.56 -18.93
N PRO A 215 -5.00 -2.43 -19.65
CA PRO A 215 -6.35 -2.27 -19.10
C PRO A 215 -6.79 -3.58 -18.42
N THR A 216 -7.27 -3.51 -17.18
CA THR A 216 -8.06 -4.60 -16.60
C THR A 216 -9.37 -4.66 -17.39
N THR A 217 -9.50 -5.62 -18.30
CA THR A 217 -10.82 -5.97 -18.89
C THR A 217 -11.75 -6.61 -17.86
N VAL A 218 -11.22 -6.93 -16.67
CA VAL A 218 -11.97 -7.41 -15.52
C VAL A 218 -12.31 -6.23 -14.62
N GLU A 219 -13.58 -5.84 -14.60
CA GLU A 219 -14.09 -4.90 -13.61
C GLU A 219 -14.15 -5.60 -12.25
N PHE A 220 -13.47 -5.04 -11.26
CA PHE A 220 -13.46 -5.58 -9.91
C PHE A 220 -14.80 -5.26 -9.23
N ASP A 221 -15.62 -6.29 -9.03
CA ASP A 221 -16.84 -6.22 -8.24
C ASP A 221 -16.73 -7.08 -6.97
N ALA A 222 -16.40 -6.44 -5.85
CA ALA A 222 -16.49 -7.04 -4.52
C ALA A 222 -17.82 -6.76 -3.82
N GLY A 223 -18.79 -6.12 -4.49
CA GLY A 223 -20.04 -5.65 -3.90
C GLY A 223 -20.79 -6.75 -3.17
N LYS A 224 -21.03 -7.90 -3.83
CA LYS A 224 -21.73 -9.05 -3.20
C LYS A 224 -20.99 -9.64 -2.00
N ALA A 225 -19.66 -9.69 -2.06
CA ALA A 225 -18.85 -10.26 -0.97
C ALA A 225 -18.82 -9.30 0.23
N VAL A 226 -18.70 -7.99 -0.02
CA VAL A 226 -18.85 -6.97 1.02
C VAL A 226 -20.25 -7.01 1.60
N GLU A 227 -21.29 -7.15 0.76
CA GLU A 227 -22.66 -7.28 1.22
C GLU A 227 -22.83 -8.48 2.17
N ALA A 228 -22.37 -9.67 1.78
CA ALA A 228 -22.48 -10.87 2.61
C ALA A 228 -21.79 -10.74 4.00
N VAL A 229 -20.75 -9.91 4.12
CA VAL A 229 -20.02 -9.73 5.39
C VAL A 229 -20.58 -8.60 6.24
N PHE A 230 -21.04 -7.51 5.61
CA PHE A 230 -21.41 -6.27 6.31
C PHE A 230 -22.93 -6.04 6.39
N CYS A 231 -23.73 -6.75 5.61
CA CYS A 231 -25.19 -6.76 5.68
C CYS A 231 -25.65 -7.96 6.51
N PRO A 232 -26.34 -7.76 7.64
CA PRO A 232 -27.05 -8.86 8.28
C PRO A 232 -28.16 -9.35 7.34
N SER A 233 -28.28 -10.66 7.15
CA SER A 233 -29.54 -11.25 6.70
C SER A 233 -30.58 -11.00 7.80
N SER A 234 -31.59 -10.17 7.53
CA SER A 234 -32.78 -10.03 8.38
C SER A 234 -33.55 -11.34 8.46
#